data_AF-A0A2T6VC83-F1
#
_entry.id   AF-A0A2T6VC83-F1
#
_cell.length_a   1.000
_cell.length_b   1.000
_cell.length_c   1.000
_cell.angle_alpha   90.00
_cell.angle_beta   90.00
_cell.angle_gamma   90.00
#
_symmetry.space_group_name_H-M   'P 1'
#
loop_
_entity.id
_entity.type
_entity.pdbx_description
1 polymer ?
#
loop_
_entity_poly.entity_id
_entity_poly.type
_entity_poly.pdbx_seq_one_letter_code
_entity_poly.pdbx_strand_id
1 'polypeptide(L)'
;MSIKENLEQVRNEFKSDEKLLEGAFRLEKFFKRYKWVLLFIVVAFIAYLGDTKLQDYKHEQTRERITQIYNEVLESPNNIALQKRLKEVAPELYDLYQFARASERNDANEFKKLSQSSNEIVKTFAKYSYASLSRDKNLLEK
;
A
#
# COMPACT_ATOMS: atom_id res chain seq x y z
N MET A 1 55.39 35.79 2.83
CA MET A 1 54.72 35.12 1.70
C MET A 1 55.58 35.29 0.47
N SER A 2 56.22 34.19 0.07
CA SER A 2 57.22 34.17 -0.99
C SER A 2 56.53 34.20 -2.34
N ILE A 3 57.14 34.82 -3.36
CA ILE A 3 56.64 34.83 -4.75
C ILE A 3 56.34 33.40 -5.25
N LYS A 4 57.03 32.38 -4.72
CA LYS A 4 56.78 30.96 -5.02
C LYS A 4 55.41 30.48 -4.52
N GLU A 5 54.95 30.92 -3.36
CA GLU A 5 53.62 30.53 -2.82
C GLU A 5 52.49 31.12 -3.69
N ASN A 6 52.61 32.40 -4.08
CA ASN A 6 51.66 33.02 -5.01
C ASN A 6 51.64 32.32 -6.37
N LEU A 7 52.81 31.91 -6.88
CA LEU A 7 52.89 31.18 -8.16
C LEU A 7 52.24 29.78 -8.06
N GLU A 8 52.42 29.08 -6.94
CA GLU A 8 51.77 27.79 -6.71
C GLU A 8 50.26 27.90 -6.53
N GLN A 9 49.79 28.94 -5.84
CA GLN A 9 48.36 29.21 -5.68
C GLN A 9 47.69 29.49 -7.02
N VAL A 10 48.26 30.39 -7.83
CA VAL A 10 47.75 30.69 -9.18
C VAL A 10 47.77 29.45 -10.07
N ARG A 11 48.81 28.62 -10.01
CA ARG A 11 48.88 27.35 -10.76
C ARG A 11 47.80 26.36 -10.33
N ASN A 12 47.46 26.30 -9.05
CA ASN A 12 46.42 25.41 -8.54
C ASN A 12 45.02 25.90 -8.92
N GLU A 13 44.78 27.21 -8.91
CA GLU A 13 43.53 27.81 -9.41
C GLU A 13 43.34 27.50 -10.90
N PHE A 14 44.37 27.69 -11.73
CA PHE A 14 44.29 27.32 -13.16
C PHE A 14 44.01 25.83 -13.39
N LYS A 15 44.62 24.94 -12.61
CA LYS A 15 44.32 23.49 -12.69
C LYS A 15 42.90 23.15 -12.23
N SER A 16 42.37 23.91 -11.28
CA SER A 16 40.98 23.74 -10.83
C SER A 16 40.02 24.17 -11.93
N ASP A 17 40.26 25.31 -12.56
CA ASP A 17 39.44 25.84 -13.65
C ASP A 17 39.48 24.94 -14.89
N GLU A 18 40.65 24.39 -15.23
CA GLU A 18 40.80 23.42 -16.33
C GLU A 18 39.95 22.16 -16.08
N LYS A 19 39.94 21.64 -14.85
CA LYS A 19 39.10 20.48 -14.48
C LYS A 19 37.61 20.81 -14.52
N LEU A 20 37.22 22.02 -14.13
CA LEU A 20 35.82 22.48 -14.20
C LEU A 20 35.36 22.57 -15.65
N LEU A 21 36.18 23.15 -16.53
CA LEU A 21 35.90 23.24 -17.97
C LEU A 21 35.88 21.86 -18.63
N GLU A 22 36.84 20.99 -18.31
CA GLU A 22 36.85 19.61 -18.80
C GLU A 22 35.58 18.85 -18.38
N GLY A 23 35.15 19.05 -17.12
CA GLY A 23 33.88 18.53 -16.61
C GLY A 23 32.68 19.04 -17.40
N ALA A 24 32.62 20.34 -17.68
CA ALA A 24 31.54 20.97 -18.45
C ALA A 24 31.48 20.45 -19.90
N PHE A 25 32.62 20.36 -20.58
CA PHE A 25 32.69 19.81 -21.94
C PHE A 25 32.32 18.32 -22.00
N ARG A 26 32.72 17.54 -20.98
CA ARG A 26 32.36 16.13 -20.87
C ARG A 26 30.85 15.96 -20.67
N LEU A 27 30.25 16.78 -19.82
CA LEU A 27 28.80 16.85 -19.63
C LEU A 27 28.08 17.25 -20.91
N GLU A 28 28.57 18.27 -21.63
CA GLU A 28 27.96 18.72 -22.87
C GLU A 28 28.00 17.61 -23.95
N LYS A 29 29.14 16.94 -24.10
CA LYS A 29 29.29 15.82 -25.05
C LYS A 29 28.40 14.64 -24.66
N PHE A 30 28.26 14.36 -23.36
CA PHE A 30 27.36 13.33 -22.84
C PHE A 30 25.89 13.68 -23.13
N PHE A 31 25.46 14.90 -22.82
CA PHE A 31 24.11 15.39 -23.10
C PHE A 31 23.78 15.35 -24.60
N LYS A 32 24.69 15.82 -25.46
CA LYS A 32 24.48 15.78 -26.92
C LYS A 32 24.37 14.35 -27.45
N ARG A 33 25.16 13.40 -26.92
CA ARG A 33 25.14 12.00 -27.33
C ARG A 33 23.89 11.26 -26.85
N TYR A 34 23.44 11.53 -25.63
CA TYR A 34 22.37 10.78 -24.97
C TYR A 34 21.06 11.56 -24.85
N LYS A 35 20.88 12.67 -25.57
CA LYS A 35 19.69 13.54 -25.50
C LYS A 35 18.36 12.77 -25.55
N TRP A 36 18.27 11.77 -26.41
CA TRP A 36 17.06 10.94 -26.56
C TRP A 36 16.87 9.96 -25.40
N VAL A 37 17.95 9.40 -24.87
CA VAL A 37 17.92 8.50 -23.71
C VAL A 37 17.52 9.27 -22.45
N LEU A 38 18.09 10.46 -22.25
CA LEU A 38 17.72 11.34 -21.14
C LEU A 38 16.26 11.78 -21.22
N LEU A 39 15.78 12.13 -22.42
CA LEU A 39 14.38 12.47 -22.63
C LEU A 39 13.45 11.29 -22.32
N PHE A 40 13.83 10.07 -22.74
CA PHE A 40 13.09 8.86 -22.39
C PHE A 40 13.04 8.62 -20.88
N ILE A 41 14.16 8.77 -20.17
CA ILE A 41 14.23 8.63 -18.71
C ILE A 41 13.31 9.64 -18.03
N VAL A 42 13.32 10.90 -18.47
CA VAL A 42 12.44 11.94 -17.91
C VAL A 42 10.96 11.60 -18.13
N VAL A 43 10.59 11.17 -19.33
CA VAL A 43 9.21 10.76 -19.63
C VAL A 43 8.79 9.54 -18.81
N ALA A 44 9.66 8.52 -18.70
CA ALA A 44 9.41 7.34 -17.88
C ALA A 44 9.26 7.69 -16.39
N PHE A 45 10.07 8.63 -15.90
CA PHE A 45 9.99 9.11 -14.52
C PHE A 45 8.67 9.85 -14.25
N ILE A 46 8.23 10.71 -15.16
CA ILE A 46 6.93 11.38 -15.06
C ILE A 46 5.79 10.37 -15.09
N ALA A 47 5.84 9.37 -15.98
CA ALA A 47 4.83 8.31 -16.08
C ALA A 47 4.76 7.49 -14.78
N TYR A 48 5.92 7.12 -14.21
CA TYR A 48 6.00 6.40 -12.94
C TYR A 48 5.39 7.20 -11.76
N LEU A 49 5.70 8.49 -11.65
CA LEU A 49 5.11 9.36 -10.63
C LEU A 49 3.61 9.62 -10.84
N GLY A 50 3.13 9.56 -12.09
CA GLY A 50 1.72 9.68 -12.41
C GLY A 50 0.90 8.47 -11.95
N ASP A 51 1.45 7.26 -12.08
CA ASP A 51 0.77 6.01 -11.72
C ASP A 51 0.57 5.90 -10.20
N THR A 52 1.60 6.20 -9.40
CA THR A 52 1.52 6.09 -7.94
C THR A 52 0.45 7.01 -7.34
N LYS A 53 0.37 8.27 -7.79
CA LYS A 53 -0.61 9.23 -7.27
C LYS A 53 -2.06 8.90 -7.63
N LEU A 54 -2.30 8.29 -8.79
CA LEU A 54 -3.64 7.91 -9.21
C LEU A 54 -4.17 6.70 -8.46
N GLN A 55 -3.28 5.77 -8.09
CA GLN A 55 -3.65 4.61 -7.28
C GLN A 55 -4.01 5.05 -5.85
N ASP A 56 -3.17 5.88 -5.22
CA ASP A 56 -3.39 6.34 -3.84
C ASP A 56 -4.74 7.05 -3.67
N TYR A 57 -5.07 8.00 -4.57
CA TYR A 57 -6.33 8.74 -4.50
C TYR A 57 -7.57 7.85 -4.62
N LYS A 58 -7.51 6.83 -5.49
CA LYS A 58 -8.61 5.87 -5.66
C LYS A 58 -8.74 4.93 -4.47
N HIS A 59 -7.62 4.49 -3.91
CA HIS A 59 -7.63 3.64 -2.72
C HIS A 59 -8.17 4.36 -1.51
N GLU A 60 -7.78 5.62 -1.30
CA GLU A 60 -8.21 6.43 -0.17
C GLU A 60 -9.72 6.70 -0.20
N GLN A 61 -10.25 7.15 -1.36
CA GLN A 61 -11.68 7.35 -1.53
C GLN A 61 -12.49 6.05 -1.36
N THR A 62 -11.95 4.91 -1.80
CA THR A 62 -12.60 3.61 -1.63
C THR A 62 -12.64 3.20 -0.15
N ARG A 63 -11.55 3.41 0.60
CA ARG A 63 -11.47 3.11 2.03
C ARG A 63 -12.39 3.99 2.88
N GLU A 64 -12.50 5.27 2.54
CA GLU A 64 -13.45 6.17 3.20
C GLU A 64 -14.90 5.71 2.99
N ARG A 65 -15.27 5.37 1.74
CA ARG A 65 -16.62 4.86 1.43
C ARG A 65 -16.91 3.55 2.15
N ILE A 66 -15.96 2.62 2.21
CA ILE A 66 -16.13 1.36 2.96
C ILE A 66 -16.36 1.65 4.45
N THR A 67 -15.56 2.54 5.03
CA THR A 67 -15.69 2.93 6.45
C THR A 67 -17.06 3.56 6.73
N GLN A 68 -17.54 4.43 5.84
CA GLN A 68 -18.87 5.04 5.96
C GLN A 68 -19.98 3.98 5.92
N ILE A 69 -19.96 3.10 4.92
CA ILE A 69 -20.95 2.00 4.80
C ILE A 69 -20.89 1.10 6.04
N TYR A 70 -19.70 0.80 6.54
CA TYR A 70 -19.51 -0.02 7.73
C TYR A 70 -20.13 0.63 8.98
N ASN A 71 -19.91 1.93 9.19
CA ASN A 71 -20.51 2.67 10.29
C ASN A 71 -22.04 2.69 10.19
N GLU A 72 -22.61 2.89 8.99
CA GLU A 72 -24.06 2.82 8.78
C GLU A 72 -24.63 1.42 9.10
N VAL A 73 -23.90 0.35 8.78
CA VAL A 73 -24.28 -1.03 9.14
C VAL A 73 -24.24 -1.23 10.66
N LEU A 74 -23.29 -0.62 11.37
CA LEU A 74 -23.22 -0.69 12.83
C LEU A 74 -24.38 0.05 13.50
N GLU A 75 -24.77 1.20 12.98
CA GLU A 75 -25.91 1.98 13.48
C GLU A 75 -27.25 1.32 13.18
N SER A 76 -27.38 0.71 11.99
CA SER A 76 -28.61 0.06 11.51
C SER A 76 -28.40 -1.42 11.18
N PRO A 77 -28.11 -2.28 12.18
CA PRO A 77 -27.70 -3.67 11.96
C PRO A 77 -28.78 -4.56 11.36
N ASN A 78 -30.06 -4.14 11.38
CA ASN A 78 -31.16 -4.90 10.80
C ASN A 78 -31.44 -4.52 9.33
N ASN A 79 -30.71 -3.54 8.77
CA ASN A 79 -30.91 -3.11 7.39
C ASN A 79 -30.17 -4.05 6.42
N ILE A 80 -30.93 -4.95 5.79
CA ILE A 80 -30.42 -5.95 4.84
C ILE A 80 -29.77 -5.29 3.62
N ALA A 81 -30.24 -4.12 3.19
CA ALA A 81 -29.68 -3.43 2.04
C ALA A 81 -28.26 -2.92 2.31
N LEU A 82 -28.01 -2.41 3.52
CA LEU A 82 -26.67 -1.94 3.94
C LEU A 82 -25.70 -3.11 4.09
N GLN A 83 -26.15 -4.22 4.67
CA GLN A 83 -25.34 -5.44 4.77
C GLN A 83 -24.94 -5.99 3.40
N LYS A 84 -25.88 -5.99 2.43
CA LYS A 84 -25.59 -6.43 1.06
C LYS A 84 -24.57 -5.51 0.38
N ARG A 85 -24.70 -4.19 0.56
CA ARG A 85 -23.71 -3.22 0.06
C ARG A 85 -22.33 -3.44 0.68
N LEU A 86 -22.24 -3.67 2.00
CA LEU A 86 -20.97 -3.95 2.66
C LEU A 86 -20.33 -5.24 2.11
N LYS A 87 -21.13 -6.30 1.88
CA LYS A 87 -20.65 -7.55 1.28
C LYS A 87 -20.13 -7.38 -0.15
N GLU A 88 -20.77 -6.55 -0.96
CA GLU A 88 -20.36 -6.28 -2.34
C GLU A 88 -19.08 -5.44 -2.42
N VAL A 89 -18.95 -4.43 -1.55
CA VAL A 89 -17.81 -3.51 -1.57
C VAL A 89 -16.59 -4.06 -0.80
N ALA A 90 -16.84 -4.76 0.32
CA ALA A 90 -15.79 -5.27 1.21
C ALA A 90 -16.20 -6.63 1.82
N PRO A 91 -16.12 -7.74 1.04
CA PRO A 91 -16.56 -9.06 1.50
C PRO A 91 -15.80 -9.58 2.73
N GLU A 92 -14.49 -9.30 2.82
CA GLU A 92 -13.69 -9.70 3.99
C GLU A 92 -14.11 -8.96 5.26
N LEU A 93 -14.45 -7.67 5.16
CA LEU A 93 -14.93 -6.87 6.28
C LEU A 93 -16.34 -7.31 6.69
N TYR A 94 -17.17 -7.70 5.73
CA TYR A 94 -18.48 -8.28 5.99
C TYR A 94 -18.36 -9.61 6.76
N ASP A 95 -17.43 -10.48 6.39
CA ASP A 95 -17.20 -11.75 7.10
C ASP A 95 -16.73 -11.53 8.56
N LEU A 96 -15.88 -10.52 8.78
CA LEU A 96 -15.48 -10.09 10.14
C LEU A 96 -16.66 -9.54 10.94
N TYR A 97 -17.51 -8.72 10.32
CA TYR A 97 -18.73 -8.20 10.95
C TYR A 97 -19.67 -9.33 11.36
N GLN A 98 -19.91 -10.29 10.47
CA GLN A 98 -20.74 -11.46 10.76
C GLN A 98 -20.15 -12.31 11.90
N PHE A 99 -18.83 -12.46 11.94
CA PHE A 99 -18.15 -13.14 13.03
C PHE A 99 -18.35 -12.41 14.37
N ALA A 100 -18.19 -11.09 14.41
CA ALA A 100 -18.42 -10.30 15.62
C ALA A 100 -19.84 -10.47 16.15
N ARG A 101 -20.84 -10.42 15.26
CA ARG A 101 -22.26 -10.62 15.62
C ARG A 101 -22.56 -12.04 16.07
N ALA A 102 -21.97 -13.05 15.44
CA ALA A 102 -22.08 -14.44 15.88
C ALA A 102 -21.47 -14.64 17.27
N SER A 103 -20.37 -13.95 17.58
CA SER A 103 -19.74 -13.98 18.90
C SER A 103 -20.57 -13.31 19.99
N GLU A 104 -21.21 -12.18 19.71
CA GLU A 104 -22.14 -11.55 20.66
C GLU A 104 -23.33 -12.47 20.98
N ARG A 105 -23.83 -13.17 19.95
CA ARG A 105 -25.03 -14.02 20.06
C ARG A 105 -24.74 -15.46 20.48
N ASN A 106 -23.46 -15.84 20.57
CA ASN A 106 -23.02 -17.23 20.76
C ASN A 106 -23.70 -18.20 19.77
N ASP A 107 -23.82 -17.79 18.50
CA ASP A 107 -24.54 -18.55 17.48
C ASP A 107 -23.62 -19.55 16.78
N ALA A 108 -23.69 -20.81 17.22
CA ALA A 108 -22.91 -21.90 16.65
C ALA A 108 -23.22 -22.15 15.16
N ASN A 109 -24.44 -21.89 14.69
CA ASN A 109 -24.79 -22.11 13.29
C ASN A 109 -24.15 -21.08 12.36
N GLU A 110 -24.06 -19.83 12.81
CA GLU A 110 -23.35 -18.78 12.07
C GLU A 110 -21.84 -19.02 12.05
N PHE A 111 -21.23 -19.47 13.16
CA PHE A 111 -19.82 -19.89 13.14
C PHE A 111 -19.55 -21.05 12.19
N LYS A 112 -20.47 -22.02 12.09
CA LYS A 112 -20.36 -23.11 11.11
C LYS A 112 -20.36 -22.59 9.67
N LYS A 113 -21.21 -21.61 9.33
CA LYS A 113 -21.20 -20.98 8.00
C LYS A 113 -19.89 -20.22 7.74
N LEU A 114 -19.43 -19.46 8.71
CA LEU A 114 -18.18 -18.69 8.62
C LEU A 114 -16.92 -19.56 8.57
N SER A 115 -16.97 -20.81 9.06
CA SER A 115 -15.90 -21.80 8.91
C SER A 115 -15.58 -22.17 7.45
N GLN A 116 -16.44 -21.77 6.51
CA GLN A 116 -16.28 -21.93 5.07
C GLN A 116 -16.03 -20.60 4.33
N SER A 117 -15.87 -19.49 5.07
CA SER A 117 -15.55 -18.18 4.49
C SER A 117 -14.24 -18.24 3.70
N SER A 118 -14.15 -17.37 2.68
CA SER A 118 -12.93 -17.12 1.90
C SER A 118 -11.84 -16.45 2.72
N ASN A 119 -12.19 -15.73 3.80
CA ASN A 119 -11.22 -15.08 4.67
C ASN A 119 -10.61 -16.12 5.63
N GLU A 120 -9.29 -16.35 5.51
CA GLU A 120 -8.57 -17.37 6.28
C GLU A 120 -8.58 -17.11 7.79
N ILE A 121 -8.52 -15.84 8.19
CA ILE A 121 -8.58 -15.40 9.58
C ILE A 121 -9.97 -15.77 10.14
N VAL A 122 -11.03 -15.26 9.51
CA VAL A 122 -12.41 -15.53 9.93
C VAL A 122 -12.71 -17.02 9.95
N LYS A 123 -12.27 -17.75 8.94
CA LYS A 123 -12.41 -19.21 8.84
C LYS A 123 -11.78 -19.94 10.03
N THR A 124 -10.55 -19.59 10.40
CA THR A 124 -9.84 -20.23 11.50
C THR A 124 -10.50 -19.94 12.84
N PHE A 125 -10.79 -18.67 13.11
CA PHE A 125 -11.47 -18.27 14.34
C PHE A 125 -12.89 -18.85 14.42
N ALA A 126 -13.66 -18.85 13.33
CA ALA A 126 -14.99 -19.42 13.29
C ALA A 126 -14.98 -20.94 13.51
N LYS A 127 -14.00 -21.67 12.98
CA LYS A 127 -13.83 -23.11 13.27
C LYS A 127 -13.56 -23.34 14.75
N TYR A 128 -12.66 -22.58 15.34
CA TYR A 128 -12.33 -22.68 16.76
C TYR A 128 -13.55 -22.34 17.64
N SER A 129 -14.22 -21.22 17.37
CA SER A 129 -15.44 -20.80 18.08
C SER A 129 -16.56 -21.83 17.93
N TYR A 130 -16.77 -22.36 16.72
CA TYR A 130 -17.74 -23.44 16.49
C TYR A 130 -17.41 -24.67 17.32
N ALA A 131 -16.17 -25.16 17.26
CA ALA A 131 -15.72 -26.35 17.97
C ALA A 131 -15.82 -26.20 19.49
N SER A 132 -15.51 -24.99 20.00
CA SER A 132 -15.64 -24.63 21.42
C SER A 132 -17.11 -24.66 21.86
N LEU A 133 -18.02 -24.05 21.11
CA LEU A 133 -19.45 -24.02 21.43
C LEU A 133 -20.12 -25.39 21.25
N SER A 134 -19.73 -26.16 20.22
CA SER A 134 -20.27 -27.49 19.95
C SER A 134 -19.69 -28.58 20.86
N ARG A 135 -18.69 -28.25 21.70
CA ARG A 135 -17.93 -29.19 22.55
C ARG A 135 -17.36 -30.38 21.79
N ASP A 136 -17.11 -30.21 20.49
CA ASP A 136 -16.62 -31.28 19.63
C ASP A 136 -15.09 -31.30 19.71
N LYS A 137 -14.57 -32.16 20.60
CA LYS A 137 -13.14 -32.27 20.92
C LYS A 137 -12.29 -32.59 19.68
N ASN A 138 -12.84 -33.30 18.70
CA ASN A 138 -12.14 -33.68 17.48
C ASN A 138 -11.80 -32.48 16.57
N LEU A 139 -12.51 -31.36 16.72
CA LEU A 139 -12.27 -30.12 15.97
C LEU A 139 -11.32 -29.15 16.68
N LEU A 140 -10.97 -29.42 17.95
CA LEU A 140 -10.07 -28.59 18.77
C LEU A 140 -8.62 -29.10 18.81
N GLU A 141 -8.37 -30.34 18.38
CA GLU A 141 -7.06 -31.02 18.47
C GLU A 141 -6.20 -30.95 17.18
N LYS A 142 -6.58 -30.12 16.21
CA LYS A 142 -5.79 -29.88 14.98
C LYS A 142 -5.34 -28.43 14.88
#